data_AF-A0A2E5NP17-F1
#
_entry.id   AF-A0A2E5NP17-F1
#
_cell.length_a   1.000
_cell.length_b   1.000
_cell.length_c   1.000
_cell.angle_alpha   90.00
_cell.angle_beta   90.00
_cell.angle_gamma   90.00
#
_symmetry.space_group_name_H-M   'P 1'
#
loop_
_entity.id
_entity.type
_entity.pdbx_description
1 polymer ?
#
loop_
_entity_poly.entity_id
_entity_poly.type
_entity_poly.pdbx_seq_one_letter_code
_entity_poly.pdbx_strand_id
1 'polypeptide(L)'
;ETSLIMHLRPDLVREEELRNFPGLPAEISFHNEFLGVEKPVGVGWMSHDLNSDGVCGNAADGDSKRGATYLKYLIDCLVKLLQEVADTPLSVIKN
;
A
#
# COMPACT_ATOMS: atom_id res chain seq x y z
N GLU A 1 -4.56 1.94 -2.51
CA GLU A 1 -4.39 1.68 -3.96
C GLU A 1 -5.58 2.14 -4.79
N THR A 2 -6.83 1.79 -4.43
CA THR A 2 -8.05 2.20 -5.16
C THR A 2 -8.09 3.68 -5.54
N SER A 3 -7.81 4.59 -4.58
CA SER A 3 -7.68 6.04 -4.84
C SER A 3 -6.73 6.38 -6.00
N LEU A 4 -5.56 5.74 -6.09
CA LEU A 4 -4.58 5.99 -7.16
C LEU A 4 -5.14 5.55 -8.52
N ILE A 5 -5.79 4.38 -8.58
CA ILE A 5 -6.37 3.86 -9.82
C ILE A 5 -7.58 4.70 -10.25
N MET A 6 -8.42 5.15 -9.32
CA MET A 6 -9.50 6.12 -9.60
C MET A 6 -9.00 7.44 -10.21
N HIS A 7 -7.75 7.83 -9.92
CA HIS A 7 -7.14 9.01 -10.53
C HIS A 7 -6.49 8.71 -11.89
N LEU A 8 -5.77 7.59 -12.00
CA LEU A 8 -4.97 7.24 -13.17
C LEU A 8 -5.78 6.59 -14.31
N ARG A 9 -6.66 5.66 -13.95
CA ARG A 9 -7.43 4.79 -14.84
C ARG A 9 -8.80 4.52 -14.22
N PRO A 10 -9.65 5.56 -14.06
CA PRO A 10 -10.98 5.40 -13.47
C PRO A 10 -11.83 4.36 -14.20
N ASP A 11 -11.62 4.17 -15.50
CA ASP A 11 -12.26 3.17 -16.34
C ASP A 11 -12.00 1.71 -15.91
N LEU A 12 -10.98 1.47 -15.08
CA LEU A 12 -10.66 0.15 -14.54
C LEU A 12 -11.26 -0.11 -13.16
N VAL A 13 -11.92 0.89 -12.56
CA VAL A 13 -12.56 0.76 -11.24
C VAL A 13 -14.00 0.33 -11.43
N ARG A 14 -14.34 -0.86 -10.92
CA ARG A 14 -15.72 -1.36 -10.87
C ARG A 14 -16.37 -0.81 -9.60
N GLU A 15 -17.10 0.29 -9.72
CA GLU A 15 -17.68 0.99 -8.57
C GLU A 15 -18.65 0.09 -7.78
N GLU A 16 -19.34 -0.83 -8.46
CA GLU A 16 -20.27 -1.80 -7.86
C GLU A 16 -19.59 -2.84 -6.95
N GLU A 17 -18.29 -3.07 -7.11
CA GLU A 17 -17.51 -4.01 -6.30
C GLU A 17 -16.81 -3.34 -5.11
N LEU A 18 -16.94 -2.01 -4.98
CA LEU A 18 -16.29 -1.27 -3.91
C LEU A 18 -16.96 -1.53 -2.56
N ARG A 19 -16.21 -2.14 -1.65
CA ARG A 19 -16.65 -2.42 -0.29
C ARG A 19 -15.48 -2.45 0.69
N ASN A 20 -15.81 -2.65 1.97
CA ASN A 20 -14.82 -2.87 3.00
C ASN A 20 -14.44 -4.35 3.10
N PHE A 21 -13.14 -4.64 3.04
CA PHE A 21 -12.57 -5.98 3.20
C PHE A 21 -11.82 -6.05 4.54
N PRO A 22 -12.50 -6.33 5.65
CA PRO A 22 -11.85 -6.43 6.96
C PRO A 22 -10.84 -7.58 6.91
N GLY A 23 -9.60 -7.31 7.34
CA GLY A 23 -8.53 -8.30 7.29
C GLY A 23 -8.00 -8.69 8.67
N LEU A 24 -7.32 -9.83 8.69
CA LEU A 24 -6.57 -10.38 9.82
C LEU A 24 -5.65 -9.37 10.54
N PRO A 25 -5.01 -8.36 9.89
CA PRO A 25 -4.21 -7.39 10.62
C PRO A 25 -4.94 -6.68 11.77
N ALA A 26 -6.21 -6.31 11.55
CA ALA A 26 -7.01 -5.63 12.57
C ALA A 26 -7.31 -6.55 13.75
N GLU A 27 -7.67 -7.80 13.47
CA GLU A 27 -7.96 -8.83 14.49
C GLU A 27 -6.73 -9.14 15.33
N ILE A 28 -5.58 -9.41 14.70
CA ILE A 28 -4.35 -9.72 15.43
C ILE A 28 -3.91 -8.53 16.29
N SER A 29 -3.99 -7.30 15.77
CA SER A 29 -3.62 -6.10 16.53
C SER A 29 -4.49 -5.83 17.75
N PHE A 30 -5.73 -6.32 17.75
CA PHE A 30 -6.64 -6.19 18.89
C PHE A 30 -6.26 -7.14 20.03
N HIS A 31 -5.74 -8.32 19.70
CA HIS A 31 -5.42 -9.36 20.67
C HIS A 31 -3.96 -9.41 21.10
N ASN A 32 -3.04 -8.91 20.28
CA ASN A 32 -1.61 -9.06 20.47
C ASN A 32 -0.88 -7.71 20.50
N GLU A 33 0.15 -7.62 21.34
CA GLU A 33 0.99 -6.43 21.46
C GLU A 33 2.15 -6.42 20.44
N PHE A 34 2.75 -7.58 20.15
CA PHE A 34 3.97 -7.68 19.34
C PHE A 34 3.84 -8.53 18.06
N LEU A 35 3.03 -9.58 18.09
CA LEU A 35 2.81 -10.44 16.93
C LEU A 35 1.72 -9.82 16.05
N GLY A 36 2.01 -9.65 14.76
CA GLY A 36 1.14 -9.02 13.77
C GLY A 36 1.26 -9.69 12.38
N VAL A 37 0.68 -9.03 11.38
CA VAL A 37 0.86 -9.40 9.96
C VAL A 37 2.14 -8.80 9.38
N GLU A 38 2.60 -7.66 9.91
CA GLU A 38 3.83 -7.00 9.44
C GLU A 38 4.77 -6.63 10.59
N LYS A 39 4.42 -5.62 11.38
CA LYS A 39 5.30 -5.03 12.41
C LYS A 39 4.68 -5.15 13.80
N PRO A 40 5.48 -5.28 14.87
CA PRO A 40 6.95 -5.41 14.85
C PRO A 40 7.44 -6.82 14.46
N VAL A 41 6.65 -7.87 14.71
CA VAL A 41 6.95 -9.24 14.27
C VAL A 41 5.77 -9.76 13.45
N GLY A 42 5.99 -9.92 12.15
CA GLY A 42 4.99 -10.42 11.19
C GLY A 42 5.04 -11.93 11.03
N VAL A 43 3.87 -12.58 10.98
CA VAL A 43 3.76 -13.95 10.44
C VAL A 43 4.00 -13.94 8.93
N GLY A 44 4.39 -15.08 8.35
CA GLY A 44 4.30 -15.27 6.90
C GLY A 44 2.84 -15.51 6.49
N TRP A 45 2.41 -14.93 5.37
CA TRP A 45 1.02 -14.99 4.90
C TRP A 45 0.92 -14.93 3.38
N MET A 46 -0.18 -15.46 2.85
CA MET A 46 -0.73 -15.19 1.53
C MET A 46 -1.93 -14.25 1.66
N SER A 47 -2.30 -13.52 0.61
CA SER A 47 -3.39 -12.53 0.72
C SER A 47 -4.73 -13.14 1.18
N HIS A 48 -4.98 -14.39 0.81
CA HIS A 48 -6.18 -15.13 1.25
C HIS A 48 -6.15 -15.51 2.74
N ASP A 49 -4.97 -15.60 3.36
CA ASP A 49 -4.84 -15.77 4.80
C ASP A 49 -5.25 -14.49 5.54
N LEU A 50 -5.10 -13.32 4.91
CA LEU A 50 -5.47 -12.04 5.49
C LEU A 50 -6.96 -11.74 5.35
N ASN A 51 -7.57 -12.10 4.23
CA ASN A 51 -8.99 -11.97 3.96
C ASN A 51 -9.37 -12.96 2.85
N SER A 52 -10.53 -13.62 2.96
CA SER A 52 -10.94 -14.67 2.01
C SER A 52 -11.08 -14.22 0.56
N ASP A 53 -11.29 -12.92 0.30
CA ASP A 53 -11.35 -12.34 -1.04
C ASP A 53 -9.96 -12.00 -1.60
N GLY A 54 -8.89 -12.23 -0.83
CA GLY A 54 -7.51 -11.99 -1.24
C GLY A 54 -7.08 -10.51 -1.20
N VAL A 55 -7.85 -9.64 -0.57
CA VAL A 55 -7.60 -8.19 -0.45
C VAL A 55 -7.98 -7.67 0.94
N CYS A 56 -7.32 -6.62 1.42
CA CYS A 56 -7.58 -6.03 2.74
C CYS A 56 -7.78 -4.51 2.66
N GLY A 57 -8.67 -4.00 3.51
CA GLY A 57 -8.93 -2.57 3.68
C GLY A 57 -10.24 -2.10 3.04
N ASN A 58 -10.56 -0.82 3.26
CA ASN A 58 -11.80 -0.24 2.78
C ASN A 58 -11.64 0.36 1.38
N ALA A 59 -12.01 -0.39 0.35
CA ALA A 59 -11.97 0.09 -1.03
C ALA A 59 -13.07 1.13 -1.31
N ALA A 60 -14.21 1.06 -0.61
CA ALA A 60 -15.31 2.02 -0.72
C ALA A 60 -14.96 3.43 -0.20
N ASP A 61 -13.91 3.55 0.64
CA ASP A 61 -13.35 4.85 1.03
C ASP A 61 -12.42 5.45 -0.05
N GLY A 62 -12.33 4.84 -1.23
CA GLY A 62 -11.55 5.35 -2.34
C GLY A 62 -11.97 6.76 -2.79
N ASP A 63 -11.00 7.66 -2.94
CA ASP A 63 -11.17 9.02 -3.45
C ASP A 63 -10.11 9.34 -4.50
N SER A 64 -10.57 9.79 -5.68
CA SER A 64 -9.71 10.20 -6.80
C SER A 64 -8.85 11.43 -6.46
N LYS A 65 -9.35 12.38 -5.66
CA LYS A 65 -8.57 13.56 -5.25
C LYS A 65 -7.41 13.16 -4.34
N ARG A 66 -7.67 12.31 -3.35
CA ARG A 66 -6.62 11.68 -2.53
C ARG A 66 -5.62 10.90 -3.40
N GLY A 67 -6.09 10.22 -4.45
CA GLY A 67 -5.26 9.58 -5.46
C GLY A 67 -4.27 10.54 -6.13
N ALA A 68 -4.77 11.68 -6.63
CA ALA A 68 -3.93 12.73 -7.23
C ALA A 68 -2.87 13.25 -6.28
N THR A 69 -3.25 13.52 -5.02
CA THR A 69 -2.32 13.98 -3.96
C THR A 69 -1.21 12.96 -3.71
N TYR A 70 -1.55 11.68 -3.55
CA TYR A 70 -0.55 10.63 -3.36
C TYR A 70 0.35 10.47 -4.58
N LEU A 71 -0.22 10.46 -5.78
CA LEU A 71 0.56 10.32 -7.01
C LEU A 71 1.60 11.44 -7.13
N LYS A 72 1.20 12.70 -6.90
CA LYS A 72 2.13 13.83 -6.94
C LYS A 72 3.29 13.62 -5.95
N TYR A 73 2.97 13.31 -4.70
CA TYR A 73 3.99 13.09 -3.67
C TYR A 73 4.95 11.95 -4.03
N LEU A 74 4.43 10.82 -4.50
CA LEU A 74 5.24 9.66 -4.88
C LEU A 74 6.15 9.96 -6.07
N ILE A 75 5.67 10.71 -7.07
CA ILE A 75 6.50 11.13 -8.21
C ILE A 75 7.61 12.07 -7.74
N ASP A 76 7.30 13.06 -6.90
CA ASP A 76 8.31 13.98 -6.36
C ASP A 76 9.42 13.21 -5.61
N CYS A 77 9.05 12.23 -4.77
CA CYS A 77 9.98 11.35 -4.08
C CYS A 77 10.80 10.48 -5.05
N LEU A 78 10.16 9.87 -6.05
CA LEU A 78 10.83 8.99 -7.00
C LEU A 78 11.84 9.76 -7.86
N VAL A 79 11.48 10.95 -8.36
CA VAL A 79 12.38 11.82 -9.11
C VAL A 79 13.59 12.18 -8.26
N LYS A 80 13.37 12.53 -6.99
CA LYS A 80 14.46 12.84 -6.05
C LYS A 80 15.38 11.63 -5.83
N LEU A 81 14.80 10.45 -5.59
CA LEU A 81 15.55 9.21 -5.41
C LEU A 81 16.38 8.86 -6.66
N LEU A 82 15.81 8.98 -7.86
CA LEU A 82 16.52 8.69 -9.11
C LEU A 82 17.73 9.61 -9.29
N GLN A 83 17.59 10.89 -8.96
CA GLN A 83 18.72 11.83 -9.00
C GLN A 83 19.80 11.44 -7.98
N GLU A 84 19.41 11.11 -6.75
CA GLU A 84 20.34 10.67 -5.72
C GLU A 84 21.09 9.39 -6.11
N VAL A 85 20.39 8.41 -6.70
CA VAL A 85 21.00 7.17 -7.22
C VAL A 85 22.00 7.47 -8.35
N ALA A 86 21.65 8.37 -9.28
CA ALA A 86 22.52 8.74 -10.38
C ALA A 86 23.79 9.49 -9.92
N ASP A 87 23.66 10.36 -8.92
CA ASP A 87 24.76 11.18 -8.41
C ASP A 87 25.63 10.46 -7.36
N THR A 88 25.09 9.42 -6.72
CA THR A 88 25.82 8.69 -5.67
C THR A 88 26.82 7.70 -6.30
N PRO A 89 28.13 7.88 -6.07
CA PRO A 89 29.11 6.94 -6.59
C PRO A 89 29.01 5.59 -5.87
N LEU A 90 29.29 4.51 -6.61
CA LEU A 90 29.27 3.14 -6.06
C LEU A 90 30.19 2.96 -4.84
N SER A 91 31.23 3.79 -4.71
CA SER A 91 32.15 3.80 -3.56
C SER A 91 31.50 4.14 -2.21
N VAL A 92 30.23 4.55 -2.17
CA VAL A 92 29.49 4.73 -0.91
C VAL A 92 29.32 3.41 -0.15
N ILE A 93 29.28 2.28 -0.87
CA ILE A 93 29.24 0.94 -0.27
C ILE A 93 30.68 0.54 0.05
N LYS A 94 31.00 0.42 1.34
CA LYS A 94 32.29 -0.09 1.80
C LYS A 94 32.22 -1.61 1.88
N ASN A 95 33.11 -2.29 1.15
CA ASN A 95 33.41 -3.70 1.40
C ASN A 95 34.17 -3.84 2.73
#